data_AF-A0A090KZL8-F1
#
_entry.id   AF-A0A090KZL8-F1
#
_cell.length_a   1.000
_cell.length_b   1.000
_cell.length_c   1.000
_cell.angle_alpha   90.00
_cell.angle_beta   90.00
_cell.angle_gamma   90.00
#
_symmetry.space_group_name_H-M   'P 1'
#
loop_
_entity.id
_entity.type
_entity.pdbx_description
1 polymer ?
#
loop_
_entity_poly.entity_id
_entity_poly.type
_entity_poly.pdbx_seq_one_letter_code
_entity_poly.pdbx_strand_id
1 'polypeptide(L)'
;MSKLTIITFVCFFIIYVVYGISLQTNDSSVGPCLDKMCMEGYECKNDLCYKISQNISSNNFSSQIIGPCVNGNCPDGYVCKEDSCYLQ
;
A
#
# COMPACT_ATOMS: atom_id res chain seq x y z
N MET A 1 -12.80 19.76 -44.88
CA MET A 1 -12.33 20.03 -43.51
C MET A 1 -11.11 20.93 -43.59
N SER A 2 -11.10 22.06 -42.89
CA SER A 2 -9.96 22.98 -42.92
C SER A 2 -8.78 22.38 -42.15
N LYS A 3 -7.55 22.57 -42.64
CA LYS A 3 -6.32 22.12 -41.94
C LYS A 3 -6.26 22.67 -40.52
N LEU A 4 -6.81 23.86 -40.30
CA LEU A 4 -6.93 24.49 -38.99
C LEU A 4 -7.76 23.66 -38.01
N THR A 5 -8.89 23.09 -38.47
CA THR A 5 -9.76 22.25 -37.66
C THR A 5 -9.08 20.96 -37.22
N ILE A 6 -8.30 20.34 -38.10
CA ILE A 6 -7.56 19.11 -37.80
C ILE A 6 -6.49 19.38 -36.73
N ILE A 7 -5.74 20.47 -36.88
CA ILE A 7 -4.70 20.87 -35.92
C ILE A 7 -5.32 21.11 -34.53
N THR A 8 -6.46 21.80 -34.44
CA THR A 8 -7.11 22.06 -33.16
C THR A 8 -7.58 20.78 -32.46
N PHE A 9 -8.13 19.81 -33.20
CA PHE A 9 -8.56 18.54 -32.62
C PHE A 9 -7.37 17.71 -32.12
N VAL A 10 -6.27 17.66 -32.88
CA VAL A 10 -5.05 16.94 -32.49
C VAL A 10 -4.42 17.55 -31.23
N CYS A 11 -4.32 18.88 -31.15
CA CYS A 11 -3.81 19.56 -29.95
C CYS A 11 -4.68 19.28 -28.73
N PHE A 12 -6.00 19.32 -28.87
CA PHE A 12 -6.93 19.03 -27.77
C PHE A 12 -6.77 17.59 -27.29
N PHE A 13 -6.64 16.62 -28.21
CA PHE A 13 -6.42 15.22 -27.86
C PHE A 13 -5.10 15.01 -27.12
N ILE A 14 -4.01 15.64 -27.56
CA ILE A 14 -2.70 15.56 -26.91
C ILE A 14 -2.77 16.16 -25.50
N ILE A 15 -3.43 17.31 -25.35
CA ILE A 15 -3.68 17.95 -24.04
C ILE A 15 -4.43 16.97 -23.13
N TYR A 16 -5.56 16.42 -23.57
CA TYR A 16 -6.34 15.46 -22.77
C TYR A 16 -5.56 14.22 -22.37
N VAL A 17 -4.74 13.67 -23.26
CA VAL A 17 -3.90 12.51 -22.97
C VAL A 17 -2.83 12.88 -21.93
N VAL A 18 -2.13 14.01 -22.08
CA VAL A 18 -1.12 14.47 -21.11
C VAL A 18 -1.73 14.74 -19.73
N TYR A 19 -2.89 15.40 -19.66
CA TYR A 19 -3.56 15.69 -18.38
C TYR A 19 -4.28 14.46 -17.78
N GLY A 20 -4.76 13.53 -18.61
CA GLY A 20 -5.50 12.35 -18.17
C GLY A 20 -4.63 11.22 -17.62
N ILE A 21 -3.37 11.11 -18.06
CA ILE A 21 -2.46 10.05 -17.60
C ILE A 21 -1.95 10.30 -16.17
N SER A 22 -2.06 11.52 -15.63
CA SER A 22 -1.52 11.86 -14.31
C SER A 22 -2.34 11.39 -13.11
N LEU A 23 -3.49 10.73 -13.29
CA LEU A 23 -4.28 10.22 -12.16
C LEU A 23 -3.81 8.80 -11.73
N GLN A 24 -2.53 8.68 -11.38
CA GLN A 24 -2.04 7.52 -10.64
C GLN A 24 -1.85 7.94 -9.19
N THR A 25 -2.97 8.17 -8.51
CA THR A 25 -3.00 8.33 -7.05
C THR A 25 -2.63 6.97 -6.45
N ASN A 26 -1.33 6.75 -6.22
CA ASN A 26 -0.81 5.76 -5.29
C ASN A 26 -1.13 6.15 -3.83
N ASP A 27 -2.33 6.67 -3.61
CA ASP A 27 -2.87 7.07 -2.33
C ASP A 27 -4.15 6.26 -2.15
N SER A 28 -3.97 4.94 -2.11
CA SER A 28 -5.06 3.97 -1.97
C SER A 28 -5.57 3.97 -0.53
N SER A 29 -6.09 5.12 -0.10
CA SER A 29 -6.94 5.17 1.08
C SER A 29 -8.16 4.30 0.81
N VAL A 30 -8.44 3.37 1.73
CA VAL A 30 -9.57 2.43 1.59
C VAL A 30 -10.87 3.05 2.08
N GLY A 31 -10.78 4.05 2.94
CA GLY A 31 -11.93 4.78 3.48
C GLY A 31 -11.55 5.66 4.68
N PRO A 32 -12.53 6.34 5.29
CA PRO A 32 -12.32 7.11 6.51
C PRO A 32 -12.11 6.19 7.71
N CYS A 33 -11.50 6.72 8.78
CA CYS A 33 -11.42 6.02 10.05
C CYS A 33 -12.77 6.01 10.77
N LEU A 34 -13.09 4.89 11.42
CA LEU A 34 -14.23 4.77 12.33
C LEU A 34 -13.69 4.78 13.75
N ASP A 35 -13.98 5.82 14.53
CA ASP A 35 -13.46 5.98 15.91
C ASP A 35 -11.93 5.82 16.04
N LYS A 36 -11.17 6.39 15.09
CA LYS A 36 -9.69 6.27 14.99
C LYS A 36 -9.18 4.84 14.72
N MET A 37 -10.07 3.94 14.31
CA MET A 37 -9.76 2.55 14.00
C MET A 37 -10.01 2.25 12.51
N CYS A 38 -9.33 1.20 12.03
CA CYS A 38 -9.46 0.66 10.69
C CYS A 38 -9.55 -0.87 10.77
N MET A 39 -9.89 -1.52 9.66
CA MET A 39 -9.86 -2.98 9.53
C MET A 39 -8.45 -3.54 9.81
N GLU A 40 -8.35 -4.81 10.21
CA GLU A 40 -7.07 -5.49 10.37
C GLU A 40 -6.20 -5.37 9.11
N GLY A 41 -4.91 -5.06 9.30
CA GLY A 41 -3.98 -4.79 8.20
C GLY A 41 -4.02 -3.36 7.64
N TYR A 42 -4.79 -2.45 8.25
CA TYR A 42 -4.87 -1.03 7.91
C TYR A 42 -4.56 -0.14 9.12
N GLU A 43 -3.96 1.02 8.87
CA GLU A 43 -3.67 2.05 9.88
C GLU A 43 -4.40 3.35 9.57
N CYS A 44 -4.87 4.02 10.62
CA CYS A 44 -5.51 5.33 10.51
C CYS A 44 -4.44 6.43 10.50
N LYS A 45 -4.31 7.16 9.40
CA LYS A 45 -3.49 8.37 9.28
C LYS A 45 -4.35 9.50 8.72
N ASN A 46 -4.31 10.69 9.30
CA ASN A 46 -5.07 11.85 8.82
C ASN A 46 -6.57 11.54 8.55
N ASP A 47 -7.23 10.81 9.46
CA ASP A 47 -8.63 10.37 9.34
C ASP A 47 -8.95 9.44 8.14
N LEU A 48 -7.91 8.89 7.49
CA LEU A 48 -8.02 7.93 6.39
C LEU A 48 -7.31 6.62 6.74
N CYS A 49 -7.91 5.50 6.30
CA CYS A 49 -7.36 4.17 6.45
C CYS A 49 -6.44 3.83 5.28
N TYR A 50 -5.18 3.52 5.60
CA TYR A 50 -4.16 3.10 4.65
C TYR A 50 -3.76 1.66 4.93
N LYS A 51 -3.47 0.90 3.87
CA LYS A 51 -2.90 -0.44 4.06
C LYS A 51 -1.58 -0.29 4.79
N ILE A 52 -1.40 -1.03 5.88
CA ILE A 52 -0.12 -1.08 6.58
C ILE A 52 0.86 -1.64 5.55
N SER A 53 1.68 -0.75 4.98
CA SER A 53 2.74 -1.15 4.08
C SER A 53 3.76 -1.86 4.95
N GLN A 54 3.59 -3.19 5.08
CA GLN A 54 4.69 -4.04 5.46
C GLN A 54 5.76 -3.73 4.42
N ASN A 55 6.75 -2.96 4.83
CA ASN A 55 7.90 -2.61 4.03
C ASN A 55 8.71 -3.89 3.90
N ILE A 56 8.17 -4.88 3.16
CA ILE A 56 8.95 -5.94 2.56
C ILE A 56 9.67 -5.24 1.40
N SER A 57 10.64 -4.40 1.77
CA SER A 57 11.84 -4.25 0.99
C SER A 57 12.47 -5.64 1.01
N SER A 58 12.02 -6.50 0.08
CA SER A 58 12.46 -7.89 -0.14
C SER A 58 13.90 -7.96 -0.64
N ASN A 59 14.80 -7.31 0.09
CA ASN A 59 16.24 -7.49 0.04
C ASN A 59 16.89 -7.42 1.44
N ASN A 60 16.11 -7.46 2.53
CA ASN A 60 16.67 -7.69 3.86
C ASN A 60 15.85 -8.71 4.65
N PHE A 61 16.22 -9.96 4.41
CA PHE A 61 15.87 -11.14 5.18
C PHE A 61 16.53 -11.05 6.58
N SER A 62 16.03 -10.16 7.42
CA SER A 62 16.56 -9.96 8.78
C SER A 62 15.43 -10.10 9.78
N SER A 63 15.30 -11.32 10.33
CA SER A 63 14.75 -11.59 11.66
C SER A 63 13.51 -10.78 12.06
N GLN A 64 12.44 -10.86 11.26
CA GLN A 64 11.19 -10.21 11.62
C GLN A 64 10.54 -10.98 12.76
N ILE A 65 10.51 -10.38 13.94
CA ILE A 65 9.75 -10.89 15.08
C ILE A 65 8.27 -10.78 14.71
N ILE A 66 7.58 -11.91 14.59
CA ILE A 66 6.15 -11.95 14.19
C ILE A 66 5.22 -11.76 15.40
N GLY A 67 5.71 -12.07 16.60
CA GLY A 67 4.97 -11.96 17.85
C GLY A 67 5.62 -12.73 19.00
N PRO A 68 5.05 -12.67 20.21
CA PRO A 68 5.52 -13.46 21.34
C PRO A 68 5.18 -14.95 21.15
N CYS A 69 5.90 -15.81 21.85
CA CYS A 69 5.55 -17.23 21.88
C CYS A 69 4.26 -17.44 22.66
N VAL A 70 3.36 -18.28 22.13
CA VAL A 70 2.12 -18.67 22.82
C VAL A 70 2.32 -20.07 23.37
N ASN A 71 2.41 -20.21 24.69
CA ASN A 71 2.72 -21.48 25.36
C ASN A 71 4.02 -22.16 24.89
N GLY A 72 5.03 -21.37 24.49
CA GLY A 72 6.30 -21.89 23.94
C GLY A 72 6.23 -22.32 22.47
N ASN A 73 5.09 -22.11 21.80
CA ASN A 73 4.88 -22.47 20.41
C ASN A 73 4.70 -21.22 19.54
N CYS A 74 5.03 -21.38 18.27
CA CYS A 74 4.83 -20.41 17.19
C CYS A 74 4.07 -21.09 16.04
N PRO A 75 3.47 -20.32 15.12
CA PRO A 75 2.85 -20.86 13.92
C PRO A 75 3.84 -21.68 13.07
N ASP A 76 3.34 -22.52 12.18
CA ASP A 76 4.18 -23.33 11.29
C ASP A 76 5.16 -22.46 10.47
N GLY A 77 6.43 -22.87 10.43
CA GLY A 77 7.50 -22.11 9.79
C GLY A 77 8.21 -21.12 10.72
N TYR A 78 7.88 -21.11 12.02
CA TYR A 78 8.47 -20.22 13.01
C TYR A 78 8.95 -20.97 14.26
N VAL A 79 10.03 -20.48 14.86
CA VAL A 79 10.66 -21.02 16.06
C VAL A 79 10.62 -20.02 17.21
N CYS A 80 10.33 -20.50 18.42
CA CYS A 80 10.37 -19.69 19.63
C CYS A 80 11.82 -19.56 20.12
N LYS A 81 12.32 -18.33 20.25
CA LYS A 81 13.58 -17.99 20.95
C LYS A 81 13.34 -16.78 21.84
N GLU A 82 13.83 -16.81 23.08
CA GLU A 82 13.76 -15.64 23.99
C GLU A 82 12.35 -15.01 24.05
N ASP A 83 11.32 -15.85 24.25
CA ASP A 83 9.89 -15.46 24.29
C ASP A 83 9.33 -14.80 23.02
N SER A 84 10.08 -14.83 21.91
CA SER A 84 9.69 -14.27 20.62
C SER A 84 9.73 -15.31 19.50
N CYS A 85 8.75 -15.24 18.59
CA CYS A 85 8.71 -16.06 17.40
C CYS A 85 9.58 -15.46 16.30
N TYR A 86 10.44 -16.29 15.73
CA TYR A 86 11.33 -15.96 14.60
C TYR A 86 11.09 -16.91 13.44
N LEU A 87 11.30 -16.44 12.21
CA LEU A 87 11.25 -17.30 11.03
C LEU A 87 12.34 -18.38 11.12
N GLN A 88 11.94 -19.64 10.93
CA GLN A 88 12.85 -20.80 10.93
C GLN A 88 13.43 -21.06 9.54
#